data_AF-A0A6A8MW36-F1
#
_entry.id   AF-A0A6A8MW36-F1
#
_cell.length_a   1.000
_cell.length_b   1.000
_cell.length_c   1.000
_cell.angle_alpha   90.00
_cell.angle_beta   90.00
_cell.angle_gamma   90.00
#
_symmetry.space_group_name_H-M   'P 1'
#
loop_
_entity.id
_entity.type
_entity.pdbx_description
1 polymer ?
#
loop_
_entity_poly.entity_id
_entity_poly.type
_entity_poly.pdbx_seq_one_letter_code
_entity_poly.pdbx_strand_id
1 'polypeptide(L)' 'MQLAVLGGGRMGEALVAGLLDAGFAADTITVAEISAPRRAELTGLISGVRIVADA' A
#
# COMPACT_ATOMS: atom_id res chain seq x y z
N MET A 1 10.91 -6.31 10.11
CA MET A 1 10.06 -7.19 9.25
C MET A 1 9.57 -6.34 8.10
N GLN A 2 9.42 -6.89 6.89
CA GLN A 2 8.97 -6.15 5.70
C GLN A 2 7.77 -6.89 5.11
N LEU A 3 6.70 -6.15 4.80
CA LEU A 3 5.45 -6.71 4.29
C LEU A 3 5.14 -6.15 2.90
N ALA A 4 4.85 -7.04 1.97
CA ALA A 4 4.40 -6.67 0.63
C ALA A 4 2.92 -7.03 0.44
N VAL A 5 2.14 -6.07 -0.04
CA VAL A 5 0.76 -6.25 -0.47
C VAL A 5 0.75 -6.19 -2.00
N LEU A 6 0.36 -7.28 -2.64
CA LEU A 6 0.25 -7.38 -4.09
C LEU A 6 -1.18 -7.02 -4.51
N GLY A 7 -1.31 -5.93 -5.25
CA GLY A 7 -2.58 -5.35 -5.67
C GLY A 7 -3.02 -4.20 -4.76
N GLY A 8 -3.17 -3.02 -5.35
CA GLY A 8 -3.62 -1.78 -4.71
C GLY A 8 -5.11 -1.50 -4.86
N GLY A 9 -5.90 -2.51 -5.24
CA GLY A 9 -7.35 -2.40 -5.32
C GLY A 9 -8.00 -2.17 -3.95
N ARG A 10 -9.34 -2.17 -3.91
CA ARG A 10 -10.12 -1.92 -2.68
C ARG A 10 -9.72 -2.83 -1.49
N MET A 11 -9.44 -4.10 -1.76
CA MET A 11 -9.00 -5.05 -0.71
C MET A 11 -7.60 -4.73 -0.20
N GLY A 12 -6.65 -4.45 -1.09
CA GLY A 12 -5.28 -4.10 -0.71
C GLY A 12 -5.22 -2.82 0.11
N GLU A 13 -5.98 -1.80 -0.30
CA GLU A 13 -6.13 -0.55 0.45
C GLU A 13 -6.68 -0.81 1.86
N ALA A 14 -7.79 -1.56 1.98
CA ALA A 14 -8.40 -1.87 3.27
C ALA A 14 -7.47 -2.68 4.18
N LEU A 15 -6.70 -3.62 3.61
CA LEU A 15 -5.70 -4.38 4.36
C LEU A 15 -4.59 -3.49 4.89
N VAL A 16 -4.04 -2.60 4.06
CA VAL A 16 -3.00 -1.65 4.47
C VAL A 16 -3.52 -0.73 5.57
N ALA A 17 -4.74 -0.21 5.43
CA ALA A 17 -5.37 0.61 6.46
C ALA A 17 -5.46 -0.15 7.80
N GLY A 18 -5.95 -1.40 7.79
CA GLY A 18 -6.04 -2.21 9.00
C GLY A 18 -4.68 -2.53 9.64
N LEU A 19 -3.63 -2.70 8.84
CA LEU A 19 -2.27 -2.91 9.34
C LEU A 19 -1.72 -1.66 10.02
N LEU A 20 -1.93 -0.49 9.42
CA LEU A 20 -1.56 0.79 10.03
C LEU A 20 -2.31 1.01 11.34
N ASP A 21 -3.61 0.74 11.37
CA ASP A 21 -4.44 0.83 12.59
C ASP A 21 -3.98 -0.16 13.67
N ALA A 22 -3.47 -1.32 13.28
CA ALA A 22 -2.88 -2.31 14.19
C ALA A 22 -1.48 -1.93 14.70
N GLY A 23 -0.93 -0.78 14.28
CA GLY A 23 0.36 -0.26 14.73
C GLY A 23 1.56 -0.72 13.91
N PHE A 24 1.36 -1.27 12.71
CA PHE A 24 2.48 -1.55 11.81
C PHE A 24 3.07 -0.24 11.29
N ALA A 25 4.40 -0.17 11.25
CA ALA A 25 5.11 0.99 10.74
C ALA A 25 4.95 1.09 9.22
N ALA A 26 4.51 2.26 8.73
CA ALA A 26 4.19 2.47 7.32
C ALA A 26 5.40 2.23 6.39
N ASP A 27 6.60 2.55 6.85
CA ASP A 27 7.87 2.35 6.13
C ASP A 27 8.27 0.86 5.99
N THR A 28 7.57 -0.04 6.68
CA THR A 28 7.72 -1.50 6.56
C THR A 28 6.72 -2.14 5.61
N ILE A 29 5.78 -1.36 5.06
CA ILE A 29 4.73 -1.82 4.16
C ILE A 29 5.02 -1.33 2.74
N THR A 30 4.96 -2.24 1.77
CA THR A 30 5.04 -1.93 0.34
C THR A 30 3.79 -2.44 -0.36
N VAL A 31 3.19 -1.61 -1.23
CA VAL A 31 2.09 -2.01 -2.11
C VAL A 31 2.61 -2.02 -3.54
N ALA A 32 2.54 -3.18 -4.20
CA ALA A 32 2.77 -3.30 -5.63
C ALA A 32 1.42 -3.19 -6.34
N GLU A 33 1.28 -2.23 -7.26
CA GLU A 33 0.04 -2.05 -8.01
C GLU A 33 0.31 -1.76 -9.48
N ILE A 34 -0.36 -2.47 -10.38
CA ILE A 34 -0.15 -2.40 -11.83
C ILE A 34 -0.69 -1.09 -12.45
N SER A 35 -1.83 -0.60 -11.97
CA SER A 35 -2.48 0.59 -12.49
C SER A 35 -1.78 1.88 -12.03
N ALA A 36 -1.18 2.61 -12.98
CA ALA A 36 -0.56 3.90 -12.72
C ALA A 36 -1.49 4.95 -12.08
N PRO A 37 -2.72 5.18 -12.58
CA PRO A 37 -3.64 6.12 -11.92
C PRO A 37 -3.98 5.66 -10.50
N ARG A 38 -4.14 4.34 -10.29
CA ARG A 38 -4.41 3.81 -8.95
C ARG A 38 -3.25 4.01 -7.99
N ARG A 39 -2.00 3.86 -8.44
CA ARG A 39 -0.82 4.18 -7.62
C ARG A 39 -0.80 5.64 -7.18
N ALA A 40 -1.15 6.57 -8.09
CA ALA A 40 -1.21 7.99 -7.76
C ALA A 40 -2.28 8.27 -6.69
N GLU A 41 -3.47 7.66 -6.81
CA GLU A 41 -4.50 7.73 -5.77
C GLU A 41 -4.00 7.20 -4.42
N LEU A 42 -3.43 5.98 -4.39
CA LEU A 42 -2.92 5.37 -3.16
C LEU A 42 -1.81 6.19 -2.50
N THR A 43 -0.93 6.79 -3.30
CA THR A 43 0.14 7.67 -2.79
C THR A 43 -0.46 8.92 -2.11
N GLY A 44 -1.60 9.43 -2.62
CA GLY A 44 -2.33 10.54 -1.99
C GLY A 44 -3.13 10.13 -0.75
N LEU A 45 -3.63 8.90 -0.69
CA LEU A 45 -4.48 8.40 0.40
C LEU A 45 -3.68 7.87 1.59
N ILE A 46 -2.53 7.23 1.33
CA ILE A 46 -1.78 6.47 2.35
C ILE A 46 -0.36 7.04 2.47
N SER A 47 -0.18 7.92 3.44
CA SER A 47 1.12 8.54 3.70
C SER A 47 2.10 7.55 4.33
N GLY A 48 3.37 7.59 3.88
CA GLY A 48 4.47 6.81 4.46
C GLY A 48 4.57 5.36 3.98
N VAL A 49 3.57 4.83 3.29
CA VAL A 49 3.62 3.50 2.67
C VAL A 49 4.29 3.59 1.30
N ARG A 50 5.18 2.64 1.00
CA ARG A 50 5.85 2.58 -0.30
C ARG A 50 4.88 2.02 -1.36
N ILE A 51 4.54 2.81 -2.37
CA ILE A 51 3.73 2.38 -3.52
C ILE A 51 4.65 2.20 -4.74
N VAL A 52 4.62 1.03 -5.38
CA VAL A 52 5.47 0.69 -6.54
C VAL A 52 4.66 0.03 -7.65
N ALA A 53 5.21 0.04 -8.87
CA ALA A 53 4.69 -0.80 -9.94
C ALA A 53 4.95 -2.28 -9.62
N ASP A 54 4.03 -3.16 -10.04
CA ASP A 54 4.30 -4.59 -10.14
C ASP A 54 5.39 -4.86 -11.19
N ALA A 55 6.18 -5.92 -11.00
CA ALA A 55 7.34 -6.26 -11.83
C ALA A 55 6.92 -6.86 -13.19
#